data_AF-A0AAU5I3I1-F1
#
_entry.id   AF-A0AAU5I3I1-F1
#
_cell.length_a   1.000
_cell.length_b   1.000
_cell.length_c   1.000
_cell.angle_alpha   90.00
_cell.angle_beta   90.00
_cell.angle_gamma   90.00
#
_symmetry.space_group_name_H-M   'P 1'
#
loop_
_entity.id
_entity.type
_entity.pdbx_description
1 polymer ?
#
loop_
_entity_poly.entity_id
_entity_poly.type
_entity_poly.pdbx_seq_one_letter_code
_entity_poly.pdbx_strand_id
1 'polypeptide(L)'
;MRRVRATPALLRAALALPRTALVCAALLLLASCGMTDEEDGHAPGAPAGVTAAAGSATTVHVMWDAVTADPGIGTYEIYRGTTKVKEVAGSEHMVDVTRLRPATLYSFTVRARDTDGRLGPRSRTVQARTPVAVAADHSAPTRPSAPQGRVIGSRAVQLSWGGSTDNRGVVSYDIYQGGAKIHSGGGAQTATVVTGLRPSTRYSFTVRARDAADNLSPASTAVPLTTAPGNDDGSGTAPTEFRATTHRGDDGAYYIDLSWVPPRTDGVVTEYQIQLDGQPATSLVWGGTPPRDHAKYSFYAGRDAGISHRVRLRARLPDGTWGGFSAERTVTTGGAGP
;
A
#
# COMPACT_ATOMS: atom_id res chain seq x y z
N MET A 1 9.80 -79.91 -18.63
CA MET A 1 9.59 -80.61 -17.35
C MET A 1 8.82 -79.69 -16.41
N ARG A 2 7.72 -80.21 -15.83
CA ARG A 2 6.79 -79.67 -14.79
C ARG A 2 6.13 -78.29 -15.07
N ARG A 3 4.83 -78.15 -15.42
CA ARG A 3 3.54 -78.45 -14.72
C ARG A 3 3.48 -77.81 -13.32
N VAL A 4 2.44 -77.14 -12.80
CA VAL A 4 1.02 -76.85 -13.21
C VAL A 4 0.34 -76.14 -11.99
N ARG A 5 -0.64 -75.23 -12.23
CA ARG A 5 -1.85 -74.88 -11.40
C ARG A 5 -1.65 -74.37 -9.95
N ALA A 6 -2.59 -73.73 -9.26
CA ALA A 6 -3.88 -73.05 -9.51
C ALA A 6 -4.28 -72.36 -8.17
N THR A 7 -5.06 -71.30 -8.24
CA THR A 7 -5.92 -70.75 -7.17
C THR A 7 -6.99 -71.78 -6.73
N PRO A 8 -7.58 -71.72 -5.50
CA PRO A 8 -8.78 -70.90 -5.29
C PRO A 8 -9.03 -70.41 -3.83
N ALA A 9 -10.19 -69.77 -3.68
CA ALA A 9 -10.70 -68.94 -2.59
C ALA A 9 -11.39 -69.68 -1.42
N LEU A 10 -11.89 -68.86 -0.47
CA LEU A 10 -13.21 -68.91 0.22
C LEU A 10 -13.32 -69.31 1.71
N LEU A 11 -14.34 -68.68 2.34
CA LEU A 11 -15.07 -68.87 3.62
C LEU A 11 -14.57 -68.08 4.86
N ARG A 12 -15.30 -67.15 5.51
CA ARG A 12 -16.67 -67.08 6.15
C ARG A 12 -16.81 -67.76 7.53
N ALA A 13 -17.60 -67.10 8.39
CA ALA A 13 -18.15 -67.44 9.73
C ALA A 13 -17.30 -66.94 10.92
N ALA A 14 -17.69 -66.01 11.80
CA ALA A 14 -18.94 -65.66 12.51
C ALA A 14 -19.18 -66.43 13.82
N LEU A 15 -19.41 -65.61 14.88
CA LEU A 15 -20.11 -65.87 16.18
C LEU A 15 -19.37 -66.59 17.32
N ALA A 16 -19.19 -65.90 18.46
CA ALA A 16 -20.06 -66.03 19.66
C ALA A 16 -19.54 -65.22 20.88
N LEU A 17 -20.45 -64.44 21.49
CA LEU A 17 -20.38 -63.72 22.78
C LEU A 17 -20.51 -64.71 23.99
N PRO A 18 -20.20 -64.33 25.26
CA PRO A 18 -21.23 -63.71 26.13
C PRO A 18 -20.77 -62.72 27.24
N ARG A 19 -21.69 -61.77 27.50
CA ARG A 19 -22.24 -61.29 28.79
C ARG A 19 -21.32 -60.69 29.87
N THR A 20 -21.58 -59.42 30.19
CA THR A 20 -22.22 -59.01 31.47
C THR A 20 -22.72 -57.57 31.40
N ALA A 21 -23.92 -57.35 31.95
CA ALA A 21 -24.67 -56.09 31.95
C ALA A 21 -24.30 -55.19 33.13
N LEU A 22 -24.38 -53.86 32.94
CA LEU A 22 -24.78 -52.95 34.00
C LEU A 22 -25.36 -51.66 33.40
N VAL A 23 -26.63 -51.42 33.71
CA VAL A 23 -27.38 -50.20 33.45
C VAL A 23 -27.09 -49.24 34.60
N CYS A 24 -26.53 -48.06 34.29
CA CYS A 24 -26.59 -46.89 35.17
C CYS A 24 -26.90 -45.67 34.29
N ALA A 25 -28.15 -45.22 34.36
CA ALA A 25 -28.55 -43.92 33.88
C ALA A 25 -28.01 -42.86 34.85
N ALA A 26 -27.10 -42.02 34.37
CA ALA A 26 -26.71 -40.78 35.04
C ALA A 26 -27.09 -39.61 34.13
N LEU A 27 -28.15 -38.89 34.50
CA LEU A 27 -28.39 -37.54 34.00
C LEU A 27 -27.23 -36.66 34.49
N LEU A 28 -26.39 -36.20 33.56
CA LEU A 28 -25.46 -35.11 33.79
C LEU A 28 -25.83 -33.98 32.83
N LEU A 29 -26.35 -32.90 33.43
CA LEU A 29 -26.48 -31.57 32.85
C LEU A 29 -25.09 -31.12 32.38
N LEU A 30 -24.79 -31.30 31.10
CA LEU A 30 -23.69 -30.58 30.48
C LEU A 30 -24.23 -29.22 30.07
N ALA A 31 -23.85 -28.23 30.88
CA ALA A 31 -23.83 -26.84 30.51
C ALA A 31 -23.37 -26.72 29.04
N SER A 32 -24.20 -26.11 28.22
CA SER A 32 -23.80 -25.58 26.92
C SER A 32 -22.73 -24.53 27.20
N CYS A 33 -21.48 -24.95 27.35
CA CYS A 33 -20.33 -24.08 27.15
C CYS A 33 -20.53 -23.50 25.75
N GLY A 34 -20.84 -22.21 25.70
CA GLY A 34 -20.73 -21.45 24.49
C GLY A 34 -19.34 -21.73 23.93
N MET A 35 -19.30 -22.46 22.82
CA MET A 35 -18.27 -22.21 21.84
C MET A 35 -18.53 -20.76 21.44
N THR A 36 -17.79 -19.86 22.07
CA THR A 36 -17.37 -18.65 21.41
C THR A 36 -16.82 -19.13 20.08
N ASP A 37 -17.58 -18.90 19.01
CA ASP A 37 -17.02 -18.85 17.68
C ASP A 37 -15.88 -17.83 17.78
N GLU A 38 -14.66 -18.30 18.03
CA GLU A 38 -13.49 -17.54 17.66
C GLU A 38 -13.63 -17.40 16.16
N GLU A 39 -14.00 -16.20 15.73
CA GLU A 39 -14.10 -15.80 14.36
C GLU A 39 -12.68 -15.89 13.77
N ASP A 40 -12.28 -17.12 13.40
CA ASP A 40 -11.00 -17.42 12.77
C ASP A 40 -11.00 -16.74 11.40
N GLY A 41 -10.56 -15.49 11.39
CA GLY A 41 -10.51 -14.64 10.20
C GLY A 41 -9.83 -15.36 9.05
N HIS A 42 -10.43 -15.28 7.87
CA HIS A 42 -9.87 -15.92 6.67
C HIS A 42 -8.64 -15.15 6.21
N ALA A 43 -7.55 -15.88 5.91
CA ALA A 43 -6.35 -15.28 5.33
C ALA A 43 -6.68 -14.50 4.03
N PRO A 44 -5.93 -13.44 3.71
CA PRO A 44 -6.21 -12.61 2.54
C PRO A 44 -6.05 -13.40 1.23
N GLY A 45 -6.77 -12.98 0.20
CA GLY A 45 -6.67 -13.55 -1.14
C GLY A 45 -5.29 -13.35 -1.79
N ALA A 46 -5.02 -14.12 -2.85
CA ALA A 46 -3.81 -13.92 -3.65
C ALA A 46 -3.86 -12.56 -4.38
N PRO A 47 -2.76 -11.79 -4.42
CA PRO A 47 -2.67 -10.58 -5.23
C PRO A 47 -2.97 -10.84 -6.71
N ALA A 48 -3.88 -10.03 -7.26
CA ALA A 48 -4.23 -10.03 -8.68
C ALA A 48 -3.36 -9.04 -9.46
N GLY A 49 -3.56 -8.96 -10.79
CA GLY A 49 -2.87 -7.98 -11.63
C GLY A 49 -1.35 -8.09 -11.70
N VAL A 50 -0.75 -9.14 -11.14
CA VAL A 50 0.72 -9.19 -10.97
C VAL A 50 1.44 -9.07 -12.31
N THR A 51 2.42 -8.17 -12.42
CA THR A 51 3.27 -8.02 -13.59
C THR A 51 4.74 -7.99 -13.17
N ALA A 52 5.62 -8.35 -14.11
CA ALA A 52 7.06 -8.20 -13.95
C ALA A 52 7.66 -7.66 -15.25
N ALA A 53 8.44 -6.60 -15.15
CA ALA A 53 9.15 -5.99 -16.27
C ALA A 53 10.61 -5.72 -15.88
N ALA A 54 11.54 -5.94 -16.80
CA ALA A 54 12.92 -5.55 -16.56
C ALA A 54 12.99 -4.03 -16.43
N GLY A 55 13.60 -3.55 -15.36
CA GLY A 55 13.96 -2.15 -15.17
C GLY A 55 15.28 -1.82 -15.83
N SER A 56 16.25 -2.70 -15.61
CA SER A 56 17.61 -2.64 -16.12
C SER A 56 18.19 -4.05 -16.24
N ALA A 57 19.48 -4.16 -16.60
CA ALA A 57 20.16 -5.45 -16.60
C ALA A 57 20.26 -6.10 -15.20
N THR A 58 20.03 -5.34 -14.11
CA THR A 58 20.15 -5.85 -12.74
C THR A 58 18.90 -5.63 -11.88
N THR A 59 17.83 -5.11 -12.47
CA THR A 59 16.59 -4.78 -11.76
C THR A 59 15.37 -5.30 -12.51
N VAL A 60 14.41 -5.87 -11.78
CA VAL A 60 13.06 -6.16 -12.26
C VAL A 60 12.06 -5.42 -11.38
N HIS A 61 11.10 -4.75 -12.02
CA HIS A 61 9.96 -4.12 -11.39
C HIS A 61 8.83 -5.15 -11.30
N VAL A 62 8.36 -5.42 -10.09
CA VAL A 62 7.19 -6.28 -9.84
C VAL A 62 6.06 -5.39 -9.34
N MET A 63 4.88 -5.52 -9.95
CA MET A 63 3.69 -4.74 -9.58
C MET A 63 2.49 -5.66 -9.37
N TRP A 64 1.50 -5.22 -8.60
CA TRP A 64 0.27 -5.97 -8.33
C TRP A 64 -0.90 -5.03 -8.01
N ASP A 65 -2.12 -5.55 -8.12
CA ASP A 65 -3.31 -4.83 -7.68
C ASP A 65 -3.45 -4.89 -6.16
N ALA A 66 -4.03 -3.85 -5.56
CA ALA A 66 -4.37 -3.83 -4.14
C ALA A 66 -5.29 -5.01 -3.77
N VAL A 67 -4.95 -5.71 -2.70
CA VAL A 67 -5.82 -6.73 -2.10
C VAL A 67 -6.65 -6.05 -1.01
N THR A 68 -7.97 -6.18 -1.10
CA THR A 68 -8.90 -5.79 -0.04
C THR A 68 -9.12 -6.97 0.90
N ALA A 69 -8.89 -6.78 2.20
CA ALA A 69 -9.11 -7.77 3.23
C ALA A 69 -9.63 -7.10 4.51
N ASP A 70 -10.30 -7.89 5.36
CA ASP A 70 -10.68 -7.51 6.73
C ASP A 70 -10.11 -8.55 7.72
N PRO A 71 -9.19 -8.18 8.61
CA PRO A 71 -8.59 -6.85 8.70
C PRO A 71 -7.66 -6.58 7.51
N GLY A 72 -7.31 -5.30 7.31
CA GLY A 72 -6.56 -4.84 6.12
C GLY A 72 -5.21 -5.55 5.89
N ILE A 73 -4.60 -5.31 4.73
CA ILE A 73 -3.27 -5.86 4.43
C ILE A 73 -2.20 -5.10 5.21
N GLY A 74 -1.41 -5.84 5.99
CA GLY A 74 -0.25 -5.33 6.71
C GLY A 74 1.00 -5.27 5.82
N THR A 75 1.27 -6.33 5.06
CA THR A 75 2.46 -6.42 4.18
C THR A 75 2.22 -7.24 2.92
N TYR A 76 3.02 -7.00 1.88
CA TYR A 76 3.20 -7.92 0.76
C TYR A 76 4.59 -8.56 0.78
N GLU A 77 4.65 -9.86 0.52
CA GLU A 77 5.89 -10.61 0.37
C GLU A 77 6.13 -10.96 -1.11
N ILE A 78 7.31 -10.62 -1.63
CA ILE A 78 7.69 -10.88 -3.02
C ILE A 78 8.72 -11.99 -3.05
N TYR A 79 8.43 -13.00 -3.88
CA TYR A 79 9.23 -14.20 -4.04
C TYR A 79 9.85 -14.25 -5.42
N ARG A 80 11.13 -14.64 -5.48
CA ARG A 80 11.84 -15.02 -6.70
C ARG A 80 12.01 -16.54 -6.70
N GLY A 81 11.26 -17.23 -7.55
CA GLY A 81 11.06 -18.68 -7.40
C GLY A 81 10.42 -18.98 -6.05
N THR A 82 11.12 -19.74 -5.20
CA THR A 82 10.65 -20.09 -3.85
C THR A 82 11.22 -19.20 -2.74
N THR A 83 12.20 -18.35 -3.04
CA THR A 83 12.89 -17.51 -2.05
C THR A 83 12.19 -16.15 -1.90
N LYS A 84 11.83 -15.76 -0.66
CA LYS A 84 11.39 -14.39 -0.37
C LYS A 84 12.56 -13.42 -0.58
N VAL A 85 12.40 -12.43 -1.45
CA VAL A 85 13.43 -11.44 -1.79
C VAL A 85 13.13 -10.03 -1.30
N LYS A 86 11.84 -9.71 -1.08
CA LYS A 86 11.38 -8.43 -0.53
C LYS A 86 10.15 -8.64 0.32
N GLU A 87 9.94 -7.70 1.24
CA GLU A 87 8.72 -7.50 2.00
C GLU A 87 8.47 -5.99 2.02
N VAL A 88 7.24 -5.59 1.72
CA VAL A 88 6.83 -4.18 1.62
C VAL A 88 5.53 -3.97 2.38
N ALA A 89 5.22 -2.72 2.73
CA ALA A 89 3.98 -2.38 3.44
C ALA A 89 2.74 -2.75 2.62
N GLY A 90 1.60 -2.99 3.27
CA GLY A 90 0.35 -3.37 2.60
C GLY A 90 -0.30 -2.29 1.75
N SER A 91 0.20 -1.05 1.86
CA SER A 91 -0.17 0.06 1.01
C SER A 91 0.65 0.11 -0.30
N GLU A 92 1.77 -0.62 -0.37
CA GLU A 92 2.63 -0.65 -1.57
C GLU A 92 2.04 -1.58 -2.64
N HIS A 93 2.14 -1.16 -3.90
CA HIS A 93 1.63 -1.89 -5.06
C HIS A 93 2.71 -2.23 -6.08
N MET A 94 3.97 -1.92 -5.76
CA MET A 94 5.11 -2.21 -6.59
C MET A 94 6.41 -2.34 -5.79
N VAL A 95 7.40 -3.03 -6.35
CA VAL A 95 8.75 -3.07 -5.79
C VAL A 95 9.82 -3.29 -6.86
N ASP A 96 10.99 -2.71 -6.63
CA ASP A 96 12.20 -2.95 -7.41
C ASP A 96 13.00 -4.09 -6.78
N VAL A 97 13.10 -5.22 -7.49
CA VAL A 97 13.98 -6.33 -7.14
C VAL A 97 15.32 -6.11 -7.83
N THR A 98 16.32 -5.69 -7.07
CA THR A 98 17.66 -5.30 -7.54
C THR A 98 18.69 -6.41 -7.35
N ARG A 99 19.93 -6.16 -7.80
CA ARG A 99 21.08 -7.09 -7.69
C ARG A 99 20.82 -8.42 -8.40
N LEU A 100 20.08 -8.36 -9.50
CA LEU A 100 19.86 -9.49 -10.39
C LEU A 100 21.03 -9.66 -11.36
N ARG A 101 21.25 -10.89 -11.80
CA ARG A 101 22.18 -11.20 -12.89
C ARG A 101 21.58 -10.73 -14.23
N PRO A 102 22.39 -10.13 -15.11
CA PRO A 102 22.01 -9.80 -16.49
C PRO A 102 21.64 -11.04 -17.33
N ALA A 103 20.96 -10.81 -18.44
CA ALA A 103 20.55 -11.83 -19.43
C ALA A 103 19.79 -13.04 -18.84
N THR A 104 19.17 -12.88 -17.66
CA THR A 104 18.65 -13.99 -16.87
C THR A 104 17.12 -13.90 -16.79
N LEU A 105 16.45 -15.03 -17.02
CA LEU A 105 15.00 -15.14 -16.82
C LEU A 105 14.71 -15.39 -15.34
N TYR A 106 13.87 -14.54 -14.75
CA TYR A 106 13.37 -14.69 -13.39
C TYR A 106 11.88 -14.96 -13.39
N SER A 107 11.42 -15.67 -12.36
CA SER A 107 10.00 -15.89 -12.08
C SER A 107 9.65 -15.29 -10.72
N PHE A 108 8.55 -14.55 -10.65
CA PHE A 108 8.09 -13.85 -9.45
C PHE A 108 6.67 -14.25 -9.07
N THR A 109 6.41 -14.28 -7.75
CA THR A 109 5.07 -14.35 -7.16
C THR A 109 4.98 -13.37 -5.99
N VAL A 110 3.77 -12.91 -5.69
CA VAL A 110 3.47 -12.02 -4.56
C VAL A 110 2.46 -12.69 -3.64
N ARG A 111 2.59 -12.47 -2.34
CA ARG A 111 1.63 -12.90 -1.30
C ARG A 111 1.23 -11.70 -0.46
N ALA A 112 -0.01 -11.66 0.00
CA ALA A 112 -0.49 -10.66 0.94
C ALA A 112 -0.52 -11.25 2.35
N ARG A 113 -0.17 -10.44 3.36
CA ARG A 113 -0.31 -10.75 4.77
C ARG A 113 -1.21 -9.71 5.42
N ASP A 114 -2.26 -10.14 6.10
CA ASP A 114 -3.15 -9.22 6.83
C ASP A 114 -2.45 -8.63 8.08
N THR A 115 -3.11 -7.69 8.75
CA THR A 115 -2.59 -7.08 9.99
C THR A 115 -2.56 -8.02 11.18
N ASP A 116 -3.29 -9.13 11.13
CA ASP A 116 -3.25 -10.18 12.16
C ASP A 116 -2.11 -11.17 11.92
N GLY A 117 -1.39 -11.03 10.81
CA GLY A 117 -0.24 -11.84 10.45
C GLY A 117 -0.57 -13.09 9.62
N ARG A 118 -1.82 -13.31 9.22
CA ARG A 118 -2.21 -14.44 8.36
C ARG A 118 -1.75 -14.19 6.93
N LEU A 119 -1.10 -15.18 6.34
CA LEU A 119 -0.43 -15.07 5.05
C LEU A 119 -1.20 -15.83 3.97
N GLY A 120 -1.69 -15.09 2.98
CA GLY A 120 -2.48 -15.61 1.88
C GLY A 120 -1.72 -16.51 0.89
N PRO A 121 -2.42 -17.06 -0.11
CA PRO A 121 -1.80 -17.85 -1.18
C PRO A 121 -0.91 -17.00 -2.11
N ARG A 122 -0.09 -17.66 -2.93
CA ARG A 122 0.73 -17.00 -3.96
C ARG A 122 -0.15 -16.53 -5.12
N SER A 123 0.19 -15.37 -5.66
CA SER A 123 -0.31 -14.91 -6.96
C SER A 123 0.03 -15.89 -8.09
N ARG A 124 -0.53 -15.63 -9.28
CA ARG A 124 0.00 -16.21 -10.52
C ARG A 124 1.49 -15.90 -10.66
N THR A 125 2.24 -16.85 -11.23
CA THR A 125 3.65 -16.65 -11.54
C THR A 125 3.78 -15.75 -12.76
N VAL A 126 4.64 -14.74 -12.67
CA VAL A 126 5.04 -13.88 -13.79
C VAL A 126 6.54 -13.99 -14.05
N GLN A 127 6.95 -13.72 -15.27
CA GLN A 127 8.35 -13.84 -15.67
C GLN A 127 8.86 -12.54 -16.30
N ALA A 128 10.12 -12.24 -16.04
CA ALA A 128 10.83 -11.15 -16.68
C ALA A 128 12.28 -11.56 -16.94
N ARG A 129 12.79 -11.24 -18.13
CA ARG A 129 14.20 -11.45 -18.48
C ARG A 129 14.94 -10.13 -18.37
N THR A 130 15.97 -10.08 -17.52
CA THR A 130 16.89 -8.93 -17.51
C THR A 130 17.65 -8.87 -18.84
N PRO A 131 17.85 -7.68 -19.42
CA PRO A 131 18.67 -7.54 -20.63
C PRO A 131 20.15 -7.86 -20.34
N VAL A 132 20.92 -7.95 -21.41
CA VAL A 132 22.38 -8.04 -21.31
C VAL A 132 22.91 -6.76 -20.64
N ALA A 133 23.89 -6.92 -19.74
CA ALA A 133 24.54 -5.76 -19.13
C ALA A 133 25.44 -5.10 -20.16
N VAL A 134 25.42 -3.77 -20.13
CA VAL A 134 26.22 -2.94 -21.02
C VAL A 134 27.25 -2.22 -20.16
N ALA A 135 28.43 -2.83 -20.02
CA ALA A 135 29.48 -2.30 -19.15
C ALA A 135 29.90 -0.89 -19.62
N ALA A 136 30.05 0.02 -18.64
CA ALA A 136 30.50 1.41 -18.81
C ALA A 136 29.57 2.33 -19.62
N ASP A 137 28.28 2.02 -19.75
CA ASP A 137 27.34 2.99 -20.28
C ASP A 137 26.93 4.02 -19.22
N HIS A 138 27.23 5.28 -19.50
CA HIS A 138 26.95 6.43 -18.63
C HIS A 138 26.04 7.46 -19.31
N SER A 139 25.57 7.17 -20.52
CA SER A 139 24.65 8.05 -21.24
C SER A 139 23.25 7.75 -20.74
N ALA A 140 22.55 8.77 -20.24
CA ALA A 140 21.15 8.60 -19.90
C ALA A 140 20.28 8.71 -21.16
N PRO A 141 19.13 8.00 -21.20
CA PRO A 141 18.16 8.20 -22.25
C PRO A 141 17.68 9.65 -22.35
N THR A 142 17.19 10.03 -23.54
CA THR A 142 16.54 11.33 -23.73
C THR A 142 15.25 11.41 -22.93
N ARG A 143 14.81 12.64 -22.61
CA ARG A 143 13.56 12.89 -21.89
C ARG A 143 12.37 12.39 -22.72
N PRO A 144 11.41 11.65 -22.13
CA PRO A 144 10.17 11.31 -22.81
C PRO A 144 9.45 12.56 -23.31
N SER A 145 9.04 12.56 -24.58
CA SER A 145 8.48 13.75 -25.24
C SER A 145 6.96 13.77 -25.15
N ALA A 146 6.33 14.93 -25.37
CA ALA A 146 4.88 15.11 -25.50
C ALA A 146 4.01 14.27 -24.53
N PRO A 147 4.27 14.29 -23.21
CA PRO A 147 3.44 13.55 -22.27
C PRO A 147 2.03 14.15 -22.24
N GLN A 148 1.02 13.29 -22.27
CA GLN A 148 -0.39 13.63 -22.24
C GLN A 148 -1.13 12.66 -21.33
N GLY A 149 -2.35 13.04 -20.94
CA GLY A 149 -3.20 12.13 -20.20
C GLY A 149 -4.66 12.54 -20.25
N ARG A 150 -5.52 11.59 -19.90
CA ARG A 150 -6.95 11.82 -19.74
C ARG A 150 -7.49 11.08 -18.53
N VAL A 151 -8.52 11.66 -17.93
CA VAL A 151 -9.27 11.04 -16.84
C VAL A 151 -10.18 9.98 -17.44
N ILE A 152 -10.17 8.77 -16.88
CA ILE A 152 -11.00 7.65 -17.36
C ILE A 152 -11.92 7.10 -16.26
N GLY A 153 -11.96 7.76 -15.10
CA GLY A 153 -12.84 7.43 -13.98
C GLY A 153 -12.49 8.25 -12.74
N SER A 154 -13.21 7.98 -11.65
CA SER A 154 -12.95 8.62 -10.36
C SER A 154 -11.67 8.10 -9.67
N ARG A 155 -11.19 6.93 -10.07
CA ARG A 155 -10.01 6.27 -9.48
C ARG A 155 -8.93 5.90 -10.51
N ALA A 156 -9.02 6.42 -11.73
CA ALA A 156 -8.11 6.07 -12.80
C ALA A 156 -7.88 7.19 -13.83
N VAL A 157 -6.66 7.25 -14.32
CA VAL A 157 -6.25 8.08 -15.47
C VAL A 157 -5.48 7.23 -16.47
N GLN A 158 -5.52 7.61 -17.74
CA GLN A 158 -4.61 7.08 -18.75
C GLN A 158 -3.55 8.13 -19.08
N LEU A 159 -2.29 7.72 -19.11
CA LEU A 159 -1.14 8.51 -19.52
C LEU A 159 -0.55 7.95 -20.83
N SER A 160 -0.01 8.84 -21.65
CA SER A 160 0.75 8.50 -22.86
C SER A 160 1.89 9.48 -23.07
N TRP A 161 2.97 9.04 -23.71
CA TRP A 161 4.15 9.87 -23.98
C TRP A 161 4.82 9.43 -25.28
N GLY A 162 5.64 10.31 -25.85
CA GLY A 162 6.54 9.96 -26.94
C GLY A 162 7.77 9.21 -26.43
N GLY A 163 8.23 8.25 -27.23
CA GLY A 163 9.39 7.43 -26.89
C GLY A 163 10.67 8.24 -26.73
N SER A 164 11.53 7.76 -25.84
CA SER A 164 12.91 8.19 -25.64
C SER A 164 13.87 7.41 -26.52
N THR A 165 15.04 7.99 -26.73
CA THR A 165 16.17 7.39 -27.44
C THR A 165 17.38 7.32 -26.52
N ASP A 166 18.23 6.34 -26.77
CA ASP A 166 19.45 6.10 -26.03
C ASP A 166 20.46 5.36 -26.93
N ASN A 167 21.76 5.51 -26.68
CA ASN A 167 22.84 4.87 -27.46
C ASN A 167 22.87 3.34 -27.31
N ARG A 168 22.28 2.79 -26.25
CA ARG A 168 22.19 1.34 -25.97
C ARG A 168 20.76 0.85 -25.76
N GLY A 169 19.81 1.78 -25.75
CA GLY A 169 18.39 1.52 -25.85
C GLY A 169 17.67 1.66 -24.52
N VAL A 170 16.38 2.00 -24.60
CA VAL A 170 15.51 2.18 -23.43
C VAL A 170 14.97 0.81 -23.01
N VAL A 171 15.12 0.49 -21.73
CA VAL A 171 14.64 -0.76 -21.13
C VAL A 171 13.29 -0.58 -20.45
N SER A 172 13.04 0.57 -19.85
CA SER A 172 11.78 0.84 -19.16
C SER A 172 11.41 2.32 -19.11
N TYR A 173 10.13 2.59 -18.82
CA TYR A 173 9.65 3.90 -18.42
C TYR A 173 9.10 3.84 -17.00
N ASP A 174 9.61 4.71 -16.13
CA ASP A 174 9.19 4.90 -14.75
C ASP A 174 8.22 6.08 -14.67
N ILE A 175 7.02 5.84 -14.11
CA ILE A 175 5.99 6.85 -13.93
C ILE A 175 6.01 7.29 -12.47
N TYR A 176 6.00 8.60 -12.29
CA TYR A 176 6.09 9.25 -11.00
C TYR A 176 4.85 10.09 -10.72
N GLN A 177 4.45 10.11 -9.45
CA GLN A 177 3.41 10.97 -8.90
C GLN A 177 3.94 11.66 -7.66
N GLY A 178 3.93 13.01 -7.64
CA GLY A 178 4.43 13.78 -6.50
C GLY A 178 5.93 13.58 -6.18
N GLY A 179 6.68 12.89 -7.05
CA GLY A 179 8.08 12.49 -6.84
C GLY A 179 8.27 11.01 -6.46
N ALA A 180 7.20 10.31 -6.05
CA ALA A 180 7.22 8.87 -5.81
C ALA A 180 7.04 8.10 -7.12
N LYS A 181 7.81 7.03 -7.34
CA LYS A 181 7.60 6.12 -8.46
C LYS A 181 6.39 5.24 -8.14
N ILE A 182 5.40 5.24 -9.02
CA ILE A 182 4.11 4.55 -8.82
C ILE A 182 3.83 3.47 -9.87
N HIS A 183 4.59 3.47 -10.97
CA HIS A 183 4.47 2.45 -12.01
C HIS A 183 5.77 2.34 -12.81
N SER A 184 5.99 1.17 -13.43
CA SER A 184 7.04 1.00 -14.42
C SER A 184 6.59 0.04 -15.52
N GLY A 185 6.87 0.40 -16.77
CA GLY A 185 6.55 -0.39 -17.96
C GLY A 185 7.79 -0.65 -18.80
N GLY A 186 7.70 -1.60 -19.74
CA GLY A 186 8.83 -1.92 -20.64
C GLY A 186 9.17 -0.78 -21.60
N GLY A 187 10.37 -0.78 -22.16
CA GLY A 187 10.90 0.31 -23.01
C GLY A 187 10.20 0.52 -24.35
N ALA A 188 9.34 -0.41 -24.76
CA ALA A 188 8.43 -0.25 -25.91
C ALA A 188 7.06 0.35 -25.52
N GLN A 189 6.75 0.43 -24.22
CA GLN A 189 5.46 0.91 -23.73
C GLN A 189 5.48 2.44 -23.62
N THR A 190 4.59 3.08 -24.36
CA THR A 190 4.45 4.55 -24.43
C THR A 190 3.12 5.04 -23.88
N ALA A 191 2.37 4.17 -23.20
CA ALA A 191 1.14 4.51 -22.51
C ALA A 191 0.89 3.56 -21.33
N THR A 192 0.24 4.05 -20.28
CA THR A 192 -0.21 3.23 -19.16
C THR A 192 -1.49 3.77 -18.54
N VAL A 193 -2.19 2.91 -17.81
CA VAL A 193 -3.31 3.30 -16.95
C VAL A 193 -2.82 3.31 -15.52
N VAL A 194 -3.00 4.43 -14.84
CA VAL A 194 -2.76 4.56 -13.41
C VAL A 194 -4.11 4.42 -12.72
N THR A 195 -4.22 3.43 -11.83
CA THR A 195 -5.41 3.13 -11.02
C THR A 195 -5.13 3.40 -9.54
N GLY A 196 -6.11 3.12 -8.67
CA GLY A 196 -5.95 3.31 -7.22
C GLY A 196 -6.00 4.78 -6.77
N LEU A 197 -6.31 5.70 -7.68
CA LEU A 197 -6.39 7.13 -7.37
C LEU A 197 -7.64 7.46 -6.55
N ARG A 198 -7.59 8.60 -5.86
CA ARG A 198 -8.73 9.14 -5.11
C ARG A 198 -9.61 10.01 -6.01
N PRO A 199 -10.94 9.96 -5.88
CA PRO A 199 -11.87 10.87 -6.55
C PRO A 199 -11.60 12.34 -6.26
N SER A 200 -12.01 13.22 -7.18
CA SER A 200 -11.93 14.68 -7.04
C SER A 200 -10.55 15.21 -6.60
N THR A 201 -9.47 14.50 -6.94
CA THR A 201 -8.13 14.79 -6.45
C THR A 201 -7.23 15.19 -7.60
N ARG A 202 -6.49 16.29 -7.43
CA ARG A 202 -5.53 16.78 -8.42
C ARG A 202 -4.19 16.08 -8.24
N TYR A 203 -3.78 15.37 -9.28
CA TYR A 203 -2.50 14.68 -9.41
C TYR A 203 -1.59 15.38 -10.40
N SER A 204 -0.28 15.13 -10.29
CA SER A 204 0.74 15.60 -11.23
C SER A 204 1.67 14.45 -11.54
N PHE A 205 1.65 13.99 -12.79
CA PHE A 205 2.44 12.84 -13.24
C PHE A 205 3.64 13.26 -14.08
N THR A 206 4.77 12.56 -13.93
CA THR A 206 5.92 12.67 -14.84
C THR A 206 6.41 11.28 -15.24
N VAL A 207 7.11 11.19 -16.36
CA VAL A 207 7.67 9.94 -16.88
C VAL A 207 9.17 10.08 -17.06
N ARG A 208 9.96 9.06 -16.71
CA ARG A 208 11.40 8.97 -16.98
C ARG A 208 11.70 7.69 -17.75
N ALA A 209 12.60 7.76 -18.72
CA ALA A 209 13.14 6.58 -19.38
C ALA A 209 14.36 6.06 -18.61
N ARG A 210 14.57 4.75 -18.65
CA ARG A 210 15.69 4.05 -18.02
C ARG A 210 16.32 3.08 -19.01
N ASP A 211 17.64 3.01 -19.04
CA ASP A 211 18.42 2.07 -19.87
C ASP A 211 18.80 0.77 -19.11
N ALA A 212 19.60 -0.08 -19.75
CA ALA A 212 20.09 -1.31 -19.14
C ALA A 212 21.15 -1.10 -18.04
N ALA A 213 21.82 0.05 -18.03
CA ALA A 213 22.86 0.43 -17.07
C ALA A 213 22.33 1.21 -15.85
N ASP A 214 20.99 1.31 -15.72
CA ASP A 214 20.29 2.07 -14.68
C ASP A 214 20.44 3.60 -14.77
N ASN A 215 20.86 4.13 -15.92
CA ASN A 215 20.83 5.58 -16.17
C ASN A 215 19.38 6.02 -16.41
N LEU A 216 18.97 7.08 -15.71
CA LEU A 216 17.64 7.67 -15.82
C LEU A 216 17.67 8.98 -16.59
N SER A 217 16.74 9.14 -17.53
CA SER A 217 16.52 10.41 -18.20
C SER A 217 16.11 11.52 -17.23
N PRO A 218 16.20 12.80 -17.63
CA PRO A 218 15.38 13.85 -17.05
C PRO A 218 13.88 13.48 -17.10
N ALA A 219 13.10 13.93 -16.12
CA ALA A 219 11.64 13.73 -16.10
C ALA A 219 10.95 14.43 -17.26
N SER A 220 9.85 13.90 -17.79
CA SER A 220 9.01 14.61 -18.76
C SER A 220 8.46 15.94 -18.18
N THR A 221 7.81 16.76 -19.01
CA THR A 221 6.94 17.80 -18.46
C THR A 221 5.81 17.16 -17.64
N ALA A 222 5.35 17.86 -16.61
CA ALA A 222 4.31 17.35 -15.73
C ALA A 222 2.94 17.34 -16.43
N VAL A 223 2.17 16.28 -16.22
CA VAL A 223 0.78 16.14 -16.68
C VAL A 223 -0.14 16.29 -15.48
N PRO A 224 -0.74 17.48 -15.26
CA PRO A 224 -1.72 17.67 -14.21
C PRO A 224 -3.08 17.10 -14.61
N LEU A 225 -3.67 16.28 -13.76
CA LEU A 225 -5.00 15.70 -13.96
C LEU A 225 -5.80 15.76 -12.67
N THR A 226 -7.10 16.03 -12.77
CA THR A 226 -8.03 15.93 -11.64
C THR A 226 -8.98 14.78 -11.92
N THR A 227 -8.98 13.76 -11.06
CA THR A 227 -9.89 12.61 -11.20
C THR A 227 -11.35 13.02 -11.14
N ALA A 228 -12.22 12.21 -11.75
CA ALA A 228 -13.65 12.49 -11.74
C ALA A 228 -14.23 12.41 -10.30
N PRO A 229 -15.39 13.05 -10.05
CA PRO A 229 -16.11 12.88 -8.80
C PRO A 229 -16.44 11.42 -8.51
N GLY A 230 -16.52 11.07 -7.24
CA GLY A 230 -16.83 9.72 -6.78
C GLY A 230 -16.98 9.68 -5.26
N ASN A 231 -17.46 8.56 -4.74
CA ASN A 231 -17.68 8.38 -3.31
C ASN A 231 -16.35 8.01 -2.64
N ASP A 232 -15.70 9.00 -2.05
CA ASP A 232 -14.54 8.87 -1.15
C ASP A 232 -14.49 10.16 -0.33
N ASP A 233 -14.83 10.08 0.95
CA ASP A 233 -14.82 11.22 1.87
C ASP A 233 -13.40 11.53 2.40
N GLY A 234 -12.39 10.76 1.97
CA GLY A 234 -11.01 10.87 2.40
C GLY A 234 -10.75 10.32 3.81
N SER A 235 -11.75 9.73 4.48
CA SER A 235 -11.64 9.21 5.85
C SER A 235 -10.48 8.23 6.04
N GLY A 236 -10.21 7.37 5.05
CA GLY A 236 -9.08 6.43 5.08
C GLY A 236 -7.69 7.08 5.11
N THR A 237 -7.60 8.39 4.85
CA THR A 237 -6.35 9.17 4.89
C THR A 237 -6.42 10.31 5.91
N ALA A 238 -7.49 10.39 6.68
CA ALA A 238 -7.65 11.38 7.72
C ALA A 238 -6.75 11.04 8.92
N PRO A 239 -6.09 12.03 9.53
CA PRO A 239 -5.41 11.82 10.81
C PRO A 239 -6.41 11.37 11.88
N THR A 240 -6.04 10.34 12.63
CA THR A 240 -6.92 9.70 13.63
C THR A 240 -6.52 10.09 15.04
N GLU A 241 -7.35 9.74 16.03
CA GLU A 241 -7.18 10.11 17.44
C GLU A 241 -6.92 11.61 17.66
N PHE A 242 -7.45 12.46 16.77
CA PHE A 242 -7.21 13.89 16.83
C PHE A 242 -7.85 14.49 18.08
N ARG A 243 -7.03 15.16 18.89
CA ARG A 243 -7.40 15.89 20.10
C ARG A 243 -6.90 17.33 19.97
N ALA A 244 -7.67 18.24 20.55
CA ALA A 244 -7.31 19.65 20.67
C ALA A 244 -7.64 20.12 22.08
N THR A 245 -6.72 20.83 22.71
CA THR A 245 -6.88 21.45 24.04
C THR A 245 -6.32 22.87 24.01
N THR A 246 -6.65 23.70 24.99
CA THR A 246 -6.00 25.00 25.18
C THR A 246 -5.11 24.98 26.40
N HIS A 247 -4.01 25.72 26.35
CA HIS A 247 -3.23 26.05 27.53
C HIS A 247 -2.97 27.55 27.60
N ARG A 248 -2.61 28.03 28.79
CA ARG A 248 -2.14 29.39 29.00
C ARG A 248 -0.62 29.38 29.18
N GLY A 249 0.08 30.13 28.35
CA GLY A 249 1.53 30.28 28.44
C GLY A 249 1.95 31.24 29.56
N ASP A 250 3.24 31.20 29.90
CA ASP A 250 3.85 32.10 30.89
C ASP A 250 3.79 33.57 30.45
N ASP A 251 3.70 33.82 29.15
CA ASP A 251 3.53 35.14 28.52
C ASP A 251 2.08 35.68 28.64
N GLY A 252 1.20 34.90 29.27
CA GLY A 252 -0.21 35.20 29.49
C GLY A 252 -1.09 35.00 28.25
N ALA A 253 -0.56 34.48 27.14
CA ALA A 253 -1.33 34.15 25.95
C ALA A 253 -1.93 32.75 26.04
N TYR A 254 -2.94 32.51 25.21
CA TYR A 254 -3.53 31.20 24.99
C TYR A 254 -2.99 30.55 23.73
N TYR A 255 -2.76 29.25 23.80
CA TYR A 255 -2.33 28.42 22.69
C TYR A 255 -3.30 27.27 22.52
N ILE A 256 -3.37 26.74 21.30
CA ILE A 256 -4.07 25.50 20.99
C ILE A 256 -3.05 24.39 20.82
N ASP A 257 -3.14 23.38 21.66
CA ASP A 257 -2.36 22.16 21.59
C ASP A 257 -3.12 21.09 20.82
N LEU A 258 -2.45 20.50 19.85
CA LEU A 258 -2.97 19.47 18.98
C LEU A 258 -2.20 18.17 19.20
N SER A 259 -2.90 17.04 19.18
CA SER A 259 -2.29 15.71 19.12
C SER A 259 -3.07 14.76 18.21
N TRP A 260 -2.37 13.89 17.49
CA TRP A 260 -3.00 12.95 16.55
C TRP A 260 -2.10 11.78 16.18
N VAL A 261 -2.70 10.74 15.63
CA VAL A 261 -2.02 9.64 14.93
C VAL A 261 -1.99 9.98 13.43
N PRO A 262 -0.78 10.09 12.82
CA PRO A 262 -0.62 10.25 11.37
C PRO A 262 -1.37 9.19 10.55
N PRO A 263 -1.86 9.51 9.35
CA PRO A 263 -2.47 8.51 8.48
C PRO A 263 -1.40 7.51 8.02
N ARG A 264 -1.79 6.24 7.88
CA ARG A 264 -0.92 5.20 7.35
C ARG A 264 -0.80 5.36 5.83
N THR A 265 0.39 5.67 5.34
CA THR A 265 0.67 5.92 3.92
C THR A 265 1.96 5.26 3.47
N ASP A 266 2.18 5.11 2.15
CA ASP A 266 3.38 4.57 1.47
C ASP A 266 4.68 5.36 1.67
N GLY A 267 4.66 6.35 2.55
CA GLY A 267 5.76 7.26 2.73
C GLY A 267 5.58 8.11 3.96
N VAL A 268 6.52 9.02 4.13
CA VAL A 268 6.55 9.89 5.29
C VAL A 268 5.62 11.08 5.06
N VAL A 269 4.64 11.25 5.94
CA VAL A 269 3.84 12.49 5.98
C VAL A 269 4.69 13.57 6.65
N THR A 270 5.17 14.51 5.86
CA THR A 270 6.04 15.60 6.31
C THR A 270 5.31 16.94 6.44
N GLU A 271 4.05 17.02 6.02
CA GLU A 271 3.29 18.27 6.01
C GLU A 271 1.83 18.05 6.43
N TYR A 272 1.30 18.96 7.25
CA TYR A 272 -0.13 19.06 7.54
C TYR A 272 -0.63 20.48 7.31
N GLN A 273 -1.87 20.59 6.87
CA GLN A 273 -2.61 21.84 6.86
C GLN A 273 -3.56 21.84 8.05
N ILE A 274 -3.47 22.88 8.87
CA ILE A 274 -4.37 23.12 9.99
C ILE A 274 -5.42 24.13 9.53
N GLN A 275 -6.69 23.80 9.75
CA GLN A 275 -7.80 24.73 9.57
C GLN A 275 -8.34 25.18 10.93
N LEU A 276 -8.56 26.49 11.03
CA LEU A 276 -9.23 27.13 12.16
C LEU A 276 -10.45 27.86 11.62
N ASP A 277 -11.62 27.59 12.21
CA ASP A 277 -12.90 28.22 11.86
C ASP A 277 -13.24 28.11 10.36
N GLY A 278 -12.85 26.98 9.76
CA GLY A 278 -13.08 26.66 8.35
C GLY A 278 -12.06 27.26 7.38
N GLN A 279 -11.11 28.06 7.85
CA GLN A 279 -10.06 28.68 7.02
C GLN A 279 -8.69 28.04 7.28
N PRO A 280 -7.80 27.96 6.29
CA PRO A 280 -6.41 27.56 6.53
C PRO A 280 -5.75 28.56 7.49
N ALA A 281 -5.26 28.07 8.64
CA ALA A 281 -4.59 28.89 9.63
C ALA A 281 -3.07 28.81 9.49
N THR A 282 -2.53 27.60 9.36
CA THR A 282 -1.10 27.38 9.17
C THR A 282 -0.83 26.03 8.49
N SER A 283 0.38 25.87 7.97
CA SER A 283 0.91 24.59 7.53
C SER A 283 2.07 24.20 8.44
N LEU A 284 2.02 22.99 8.96
CA LEU A 284 3.11 22.37 9.70
C LEU A 284 3.95 21.57 8.73
N VAL A 285 5.25 21.85 8.65
CA VAL A 285 6.22 21.07 7.88
C VAL A 285 7.35 20.65 8.81
N TRP A 286 7.66 19.35 8.90
CA TRP A 286 8.82 18.90 9.68
C TRP A 286 10.10 19.11 8.87
N GLY A 287 11.08 19.77 9.49
CA GLY A 287 12.44 19.87 8.97
C GLY A 287 13.34 18.67 9.31
N GLY A 288 12.81 17.66 10.00
CA GLY A 288 13.52 16.44 10.42
C GLY A 288 12.65 15.19 10.26
N THR A 289 13.03 14.07 10.89
CA THR A 289 12.26 12.82 10.84
C THR A 289 10.88 13.00 11.50
N PRO A 290 9.78 12.93 10.75
CA PRO A 290 8.44 13.13 11.32
C PRO A 290 8.03 11.94 12.18
N PRO A 291 7.25 12.17 13.25
CA PRO A 291 6.70 11.10 14.06
C PRO A 291 5.74 10.23 13.24
N ARG A 292 5.80 8.91 13.44
CA ARG A 292 4.96 7.93 12.72
C ARG A 292 3.75 7.48 13.53
N ASP A 293 3.91 7.34 14.84
CA ASP A 293 2.86 6.78 15.71
C ASP A 293 1.98 7.87 16.31
N HIS A 294 2.58 8.97 16.76
CA HIS A 294 1.83 10.05 17.38
C HIS A 294 2.54 11.40 17.23
N ALA A 295 1.82 12.39 16.72
CA ALA A 295 2.28 13.75 16.48
C ALA A 295 1.64 14.73 17.46
N LYS A 296 2.38 15.81 17.76
CA LYS A 296 1.89 16.93 18.57
C LYS A 296 2.34 18.24 17.96
N TYR A 297 1.52 19.28 18.11
CA TYR A 297 1.85 20.64 17.69
C TYR A 297 1.09 21.66 18.54
N SER A 298 1.73 22.80 18.84
CA SER A 298 1.10 23.89 19.59
C SER A 298 1.28 25.20 18.84
N PHE A 299 0.25 26.03 18.78
CA PHE A 299 0.30 27.33 18.13
C PHE A 299 -0.53 28.39 18.87
N TYR A 300 -0.11 29.65 18.71
CA TYR A 300 -0.71 30.80 19.36
C TYR A 300 -2.16 31.01 18.91
N ALA A 301 -3.07 31.26 19.86
CA ALA A 301 -4.50 31.44 19.64
C ALA A 301 -5.04 32.81 20.09
N GLY A 302 -4.23 33.64 20.75
CA GLY A 302 -4.64 34.97 21.20
C GLY A 302 -4.38 35.22 22.69
N ARG A 303 -4.85 36.35 23.19
CA ARG A 303 -4.77 36.71 24.62
C ARG A 303 -6.12 36.70 25.34
N ASP A 304 -7.21 36.68 24.58
CA ASP A 304 -8.56 36.75 25.11
C ASP A 304 -9.04 35.36 25.55
N ALA A 305 -9.72 35.31 26.70
CA ALA A 305 -10.37 34.11 27.21
C ALA A 305 -11.81 34.02 26.68
N GLY A 306 -12.38 32.81 26.63
CA GLY A 306 -13.75 32.56 26.19
C GLY A 306 -13.92 32.51 24.67
N ILE A 307 -12.85 32.67 23.89
CA ILE A 307 -12.90 32.59 22.44
C ILE A 307 -12.92 31.12 22.02
N SER A 308 -13.95 30.73 21.28
CA SER A 308 -14.12 29.37 20.80
C SER A 308 -13.68 29.24 19.35
N HIS A 309 -12.88 28.21 19.08
CA HIS A 309 -12.39 27.89 17.76
C HIS A 309 -12.76 26.46 17.37
N ARG A 310 -13.06 26.25 16.09
CA ARG A 310 -13.19 24.93 15.50
C ARG A 310 -11.91 24.59 14.75
N VAL A 311 -11.26 23.51 15.14
CA VAL A 311 -9.98 23.09 14.58
C VAL A 311 -10.09 21.69 13.99
N ARG A 312 -9.44 21.51 12.84
CA ARG A 312 -9.22 20.21 12.20
C ARG A 312 -7.94 20.28 11.37
N LEU A 313 -7.37 19.14 11.02
CA LEU A 313 -6.18 19.09 10.20
C LEU A 313 -6.24 17.98 9.15
N ARG A 314 -5.41 18.09 8.13
CA ARG A 314 -5.23 17.04 7.11
C ARG A 314 -3.77 16.91 6.72
N ALA A 315 -3.38 15.70 6.35
CA ALA A 315 -2.03 15.37 5.92
C ALA A 315 -1.83 15.69 4.43
N ARG A 316 -0.64 16.14 4.07
CA ARG A 316 -0.13 16.02 2.70
C ARG A 316 0.48 14.64 2.55
N LEU A 317 -0.12 13.85 1.68
CA LEU A 317 0.26 12.47 1.44
C LEU A 317 1.59 12.44 0.65
N PRO A 318 2.35 11.33 0.75
CA PRO A 318 3.63 11.16 0.02
C PRO A 318 3.49 11.31 -1.51
N ASP A 319 2.28 11.08 -1.97
CA ASP A 319 1.85 11.13 -3.37
C ASP A 319 1.64 12.58 -3.87
N GLY A 320 1.87 13.57 -2.99
CA GLY A 320 1.80 15.01 -3.21
C GLY A 320 0.43 15.64 -2.97
N THR A 321 -0.61 14.83 -2.76
CA THR A 321 -2.00 15.28 -2.61
C THR A 321 -2.40 15.51 -1.16
N TRP A 322 -3.53 16.19 -0.94
CA TRP A 322 -4.08 16.37 0.40
C TRP A 322 -5.06 15.23 0.73
N GLY A 323 -4.87 14.60 1.89
CA GLY A 323 -5.77 13.60 2.45
C GLY A 323 -7.06 14.21 3.03
N GLY A 324 -7.85 13.35 3.68
CA GLY A 324 -9.06 13.73 4.40
C GLY A 324 -8.75 14.58 5.64
N PHE A 325 -9.75 15.35 6.08
CA PHE A 325 -9.68 16.05 7.35
C PHE A 325 -9.92 15.09 8.51
N SER A 326 -9.20 15.31 9.61
CA SER A 326 -9.51 14.74 10.91
C SER A 326 -10.94 15.14 11.35
N ALA A 327 -11.43 14.48 12.39
CA ALA A 327 -12.60 14.98 13.11
C ALA A 327 -12.40 16.46 13.51
N GLU A 328 -13.46 17.27 13.44
CA GLU A 328 -13.44 18.66 13.90
C GLU A 328 -13.56 18.68 15.44
N ARG A 329 -12.73 19.50 16.09
CA ARG A 329 -12.73 19.71 17.54
C ARG A 329 -12.99 21.16 17.86
N THR A 330 -13.84 21.41 18.85
CA THR A 330 -14.06 22.75 19.39
C THR A 330 -13.21 22.93 20.63
N VAL A 331 -12.49 24.04 20.71
CA VAL A 331 -11.68 24.43 21.87
C VAL A 331 -11.99 25.87 22.25
N THR A 332 -11.98 26.16 23.54
CA THR A 332 -12.23 27.51 24.07
C THR A 332 -11.03 27.97 24.88
N THR A 333 -10.53 29.17 24.61
CA THR A 333 -9.41 29.75 25.36
C THR A 333 -9.81 29.98 26.81
N GLY A 334 -8.98 29.54 27.77
CA GLY A 334 -9.28 29.68 29.20
C GLY A 334 -10.47 28.87 29.72
N GLY A 335 -11.07 28.01 28.88
CA GLY A 335 -12.06 27.02 29.34
C GLY A 335 -11.36 25.87 30.07
N ALA A 336 -12.02 25.27 31.06
CA ALA A 336 -11.58 23.99 31.61
C ALA A 336 -11.59 22.95 30.47
N GLY A 337 -10.52 22.17 30.33
CA GLY A 337 -10.45 21.11 29.33
C GLY A 337 -11.62 20.13 29.45
N PRO A 338 -11.96 19.39 28.37
CA PRO A 338 -13.03 18.41 28.39
C PRO A 338 -12.82 17.30 29.43
#